data_AF-A0A2P2LF05-F1
#
_entry.id   AF-A0A2P2LF05-F1
#
_cell.length_a   1.000
_cell.length_b   1.000
_cell.length_c   1.000
_cell.angle_alpha   90.00
_cell.angle_beta   90.00
_cell.angle_gamma   90.00
#
_symmetry.space_group_name_H-M   'P 1'
#
loop_
_entity.id
_entity.type
_entity.pdbx_description
1 polymer ?
#
loop_
_entity_poly.entity_id
_entity_poly.type
_entity_poly.pdbx_seq_one_letter_code
_entity_poly.pdbx_strand_id
1 'polypeptide(L)' 'MTEDERYESLRHCKWVDEVIPDAPWVVTQEFLDKHNIDYVAHDALP' A
#
# COMPACT_ATOMS: atom_id res chain seq x y z
N MET A 1 -8.92 14.42 4.09
CA MET A 1 -8.92 13.71 2.80
C MET A 1 -9.81 12.49 2.95
N THR A 2 -10.77 12.30 2.05
CA THR A 2 -11.56 11.06 1.94
C THR A 2 -10.66 9.90 1.48
N GLU A 3 -11.17 8.67 1.43
CA GLU A 3 -10.39 7.55 0.89
C GLU A 3 -10.03 7.75 -0.58
N ASP A 4 -10.99 8.18 -1.40
CA ASP A 4 -10.77 8.42 -2.83
C ASP A 4 -9.72 9.50 -3.07
N GLU A 5 -9.78 10.59 -2.29
CA GLU A 5 -8.78 11.66 -2.36
C GLU A 5 -7.37 11.16 -1.99
N ARG A 6 -7.26 10.21 -1.05
CA ARG A 6 -5.96 9.63 -0.67
C ARG A 6 -5.41 8.70 -1.75
N TYR A 7 -6.27 7.88 -2.37
CA TYR A 7 -5.86 7.00 -3.47
C TYR A 7 -5.35 7.82 -4.66
N GLU A 8 -6.07 8.87 -5.06
CA GLU A 8 -5.65 9.74 -6.16
C GLU A 8 -4.37 10.51 -5.84
N SER A 9 -4.20 10.96 -4.59
CA SER A 9 -2.95 11.60 -4.16
C SER A 9 -1.72 10.67 -4.33
N LEU A 10 -1.85 9.38 -3.97
CA LEU A 10 -0.77 8.40 -4.12
C LEU A 10 -0.42 8.12 -5.59
N ARG A 11 -1.42 8.10 -6.49
CA ARG A 11 -1.20 7.92 -7.94
C ARG A 11 -0.37 9.03 -8.58
N HIS A 12 -0.31 10.20 -7.96
CA HIS A 12 0.52 11.33 -8.43
C HIS A 12 1.91 11.37 -7.79
N CYS A 13 2.25 10.42 -6.91
CA CYS A 13 3.58 10.32 -6.35
C CYS A 13 4.57 9.78 -7.40
N LYS A 14 5.68 10.51 -7.62
CA LYS A 14 6.70 10.17 -8.62
C LYS A 14 7.24 8.73 -8.53
N TRP A 15 7.26 8.17 -7.32
CA TRP A 15 7.91 6.90 -7.02
C TRP A 15 6.92 5.73 -6.88
N VAL A 16 5.64 5.96 -7.13
CA VAL A 16 4.60 4.94 -7.00
C VAL A 16 4.25 4.40 -8.38
N ASP A 17 4.41 3.09 -8.56
CA ASP A 17 4.02 2.39 -9.78
C ASP A 17 2.57 1.86 -9.72
N GLU A 18 2.14 1.34 -8.57
CA GLU A 18 0.81 0.77 -8.35
C GLU A 18 0.23 1.22 -7.00
N VAL A 19 -1.08 1.46 -6.96
CA VAL A 19 -1.84 1.75 -5.73
C VAL A 19 -2.90 0.68 -5.52
N ILE A 20 -2.80 -0.06 -4.42
CA ILE A 20 -3.79 -1.05 -3.99
C ILE A 20 -4.78 -0.35 -3.02
N PRO A 21 -6.05 -0.11 -3.43
CA PRO A 21 -7.06 0.44 -2.54
C PRO A 21 -7.53 -0.59 -1.51
N ASP A 22 -8.12 -0.13 -0.40
CA ASP A 22 -8.64 -0.98 0.68
C ASP A 22 -7.59 -1.98 1.23
N ALA A 23 -6.35 -1.50 1.41
CA ALA A 23 -5.27 -2.30 1.97
C ALA A 23 -5.56 -2.67 3.44
N PRO A 24 -5.25 -3.91 3.86
CA PRO A 24 -5.56 -4.38 5.21
C PRO A 24 -4.70 -3.66 6.26
N TRP A 25 -5.23 -3.47 7.47
CA TRP A 25 -4.48 -2.90 8.60
C TRP A 25 -3.33 -3.82 9.07
N VAL A 26 -3.55 -5.13 9.03
CA VAL A 26 -2.54 -6.15 9.33
C VAL A 26 -2.19 -6.86 8.04
N VAL A 27 -0.92 -6.80 7.64
CA VAL A 27 -0.42 -7.51 6.45
C VAL A 27 -0.42 -9.02 6.74
N THR A 28 -1.09 -9.80 5.91
CA THR A 28 -1.13 -11.27 6.02
C THR A 28 -0.33 -11.93 4.89
N GLN A 29 0.03 -13.21 5.06
CA GLN A 29 0.77 -13.95 4.02
C GLN A 29 -0.05 -14.04 2.72
N GLU A 30 -1.37 -14.23 2.81
CA GLU A 30 -2.23 -14.30 1.64
C GLU A 30 -2.25 -12.99 0.84
N PHE A 31 -2.15 -11.85 1.53
CA PHE A 31 -2.05 -10.54 0.87
C PHE A 31 -0.70 -10.38 0.15
N LEU A 32 0.38 -10.79 0.80
CA LEU A 32 1.73 -10.77 0.20
C LEU A 32 1.79 -11.65 -1.06
N ASP A 33 1.28 -12.88 -0.98
CA ASP A 33 1.29 -13.84 -2.08
C ASP A 33 0.41 -13.37 -3.25
N LYS A 34 -0.79 -12.83 -2.95
CA LYS A 34 -1.71 -12.32 -3.97
C LYS A 34 -1.10 -11.20 -4.80
N HIS A 35 -0.31 -10.33 -4.17
CA HIS A 35 0.31 -9.17 -4.81
C HIS A 35 1.79 -9.38 -5.18
N ASN A 36 2.34 -10.59 -4.96
CA ASN A 36 3.74 -10.94 -5.18
C ASN A 36 4.72 -9.94 -4.51
N ILE A 37 4.50 -9.64 -3.23
CA ILE A 37 5.31 -8.68 -2.48
C ILE A 37 6.52 -9.38 -1.85
N ASP A 38 7.73 -8.96 -2.23
CA ASP A 38 8.99 -9.50 -1.68
C ASP A 38 9.39 -8.85 -0.35
N TYR A 39 9.13 -7.54 -0.19
CA TYR A 39 9.54 -6.75 0.99
C TYR A 39 8.48 -5.72 1.37
N VAL A 40 8.38 -5.43 2.67
CA VAL A 40 7.53 -4.36 3.22
C VAL A 40 8.41 -3.27 3.81
N ALA A 41 8.17 -2.02 3.43
CA ALA A 41 8.87 -0.86 3.95
C ALA A 41 7.92 -0.02 4.83
N HIS A 42 8.30 0.13 6.10
CA HIS A 42 7.68 1.02 7.08
C HIS A 42 8.80 1.60 7.95
N ASP A 43 8.51 2.62 8.76
CA ASP A 43 9.47 3.03 9.79
C ASP A 43 9.74 1.89 10.80
N ALA A 44 10.83 2.02 11.54
CA ALA A 44 11.29 0.98 12.47
C ALA A 44 10.61 1.01 13.85
N LEU A 45 9.68 1.94 14.06
CA LEU A 45 8.91 2.01 15.29
C LEU A 45 7.66 1.14 15.17
N PRO A 46 7.21 0.54 16.29
CA PRO A 46 5.96 -0.22 16.33
C PRO A 46 4.73 0.69 16.19
#